data_AF-A0A1B3XMV5-F1
#
_entry.id   AF-A0A1B3XMV5-F1
#
_cell.length_a   1.000
_cell.length_b   1.000
_cell.length_c   1.000
_cell.angle_alpha   90.00
_cell.angle_beta   90.00
_cell.angle_gamma   90.00
#
_symmetry.space_group_name_H-M   'P 1'
#
loop_
_entity.id
_entity.type
_entity.pdbx_description
1 polymer ?
#
loop_
_entity_poly.entity_id
_entity_poly.type
_entity_poly.pdbx_seq_one_letter_code
_entity_poly.pdbx_strand_id
1 'polypeptide(L)'
;MNINIKVYLHLKGINFLQSGSFTVPNSDYKKDPDWTAAITAYEWIQQIKMSFSVSKDFRIDQVIYMGDIDITELVKKVKPIL
;
A
#
# COMPACT_ATOMS: atom_id res chain seq x y z
N MET A 1 5.49 -0.76 -15.90
CA MET A 1 4.61 0.41 -15.68
C MET A 1 4.98 1.00 -14.33
N ASN A 2 5.06 2.32 -14.19
CA ASN A 2 5.36 2.94 -12.90
C ASN A 2 4.07 3.41 -12.27
N ILE A 3 3.84 3.02 -11.02
CA ILE A 3 2.70 3.46 -10.21
C ILE A 3 3.22 4.22 -8.99
N ASN A 4 2.50 5.28 -8.61
CA ASN A 4 2.79 6.00 -7.38
C ASN A 4 1.74 5.62 -6.34
N ILE A 5 2.18 5.31 -5.13
CA ILE A 5 1.33 4.89 -4.03
C ILE A 5 1.55 5.84 -2.86
N LYS A 6 0.46 6.27 -2.24
CA LYS A 6 0.41 7.06 -1.03
C LYS A 6 -0.28 6.24 0.05
N VAL A 7 0.33 6.17 1.22
CA VAL A 7 -0.23 5.47 2.39
C VAL A 7 -0.36 6.48 3.51
N TYR A 8 -1.60 6.69 3.96
CA TYR A 8 -1.92 7.40 5.18
C TYR A 8 -2.00 6.38 6.30
N LEU A 9 -1.17 6.56 7.32
CA LEU A 9 -1.08 5.64 8.45
C LEU A 9 -1.03 6.40 9.77
N HIS A 10 -1.51 5.74 10.80
CA HIS A 10 -1.46 6.22 12.17
C HIS A 10 -0.49 5.34 12.95
N LEU A 11 0.39 5.98 13.72
CA LEU A 11 1.30 5.30 14.63
C LEU A 11 1.46 6.13 15.91
N LYS A 12 1.16 5.54 17.07
CA LYS A 12 1.36 6.16 18.40
C LYS A 12 0.74 7.57 18.55
N GLY A 13 -0.46 7.78 18.03
CA GLY A 13 -1.14 9.09 18.12
C GLY A 13 -0.69 10.11 17.06
N ILE A 14 0.21 9.73 16.14
CA ILE A 14 0.72 10.60 15.09
C ILE A 14 0.26 10.08 13.73
N ASN A 15 -0.23 11.00 12.89
CA ASN A 15 -0.58 10.73 11.49
C ASN A 15 0.66 10.89 10.59
N PHE A 16 0.90 9.92 9.72
CA PHE A 16 1.98 9.92 8.76
C PHE A 16 1.43 9.75 7.35
N LEU A 17 2.11 10.40 6.40
CA LEU A 17 1.94 10.17 4.97
C LEU A 17 3.26 9.62 4.42
N GLN A 18 3.21 8.42 3.86
CA GLN A 18 4.30 7.83 3.10
C GLN A 18 3.94 7.85 1.61
N SER A 19 4.90 8.17 0.75
CA SER A 19 4.73 8.16 -0.71
C SER A 19 5.88 7.40 -1.37
N GLY A 20 5.57 6.55 -2.34
CA GLY A 20 6.55 5.74 -3.05
C GLY A 20 6.17 5.54 -4.51
N SER A 21 7.18 5.25 -5.33
CA SER A 21 7.02 4.93 -6.75
C SER A 21 7.53 3.52 -7.01
N PHE A 22 6.74 2.72 -7.71
CA PHE A 22 6.98 1.29 -7.87
C PHE A 22 6.84 0.87 -9.33
N THR A 23 7.79 0.07 -9.79
CA THR A 23 7.74 -0.55 -11.12
C THR A 23 6.99 -1.87 -11.02
N VAL A 24 5.85 -1.96 -11.72
CA VAL A 24 5.05 -3.19 -11.83
C VAL A 24 5.08 -3.76 -13.24
N PRO A 25 4.93 -5.10 -13.42
CA PRO A 25 4.83 -5.71 -14.73
C PRO A 25 3.68 -5.11 -15.54
N ASN A 26 3.94 -4.74 -16.79
CA ASN A 26 2.93 -4.14 -17.65
C ASN A 26 1.79 -5.11 -18.00
N SER A 27 2.09 -6.42 -18.04
CA SER A 27 1.10 -7.48 -18.24
C SER A 27 0.07 -7.51 -17.12
N ASP A 28 0.54 -7.48 -15.88
CA ASP A 28 -0.29 -7.67 -14.69
C ASP A 28 -1.13 -6.43 -14.46
N TYR A 29 -0.51 -5.26 -14.60
CA TYR A 29 -1.20 -3.98 -14.55
C TYR A 29 -2.31 -3.88 -15.61
N LYS A 30 -2.09 -4.36 -16.83
CA LYS A 30 -3.14 -4.34 -17.88
C LYS A 30 -4.29 -5.30 -17.59
N LYS A 31 -4.04 -6.39 -16.88
CA LYS A 31 -5.04 -7.41 -16.54
C LYS A 31 -5.97 -6.91 -15.43
N ASP A 32 -5.38 -6.37 -14.37
CA ASP A 32 -6.10 -5.81 -13.24
C ASP A 32 -5.25 -4.72 -12.55
N PRO A 33 -5.40 -3.44 -12.96
CA PRO A 33 -4.59 -2.33 -12.45
C PRO A 33 -4.71 -2.15 -10.94
N ASP A 34 -5.95 -2.14 -10.44
CA ASP A 34 -6.26 -1.88 -9.03
C ASP A 34 -5.74 -3.02 -8.14
N TRP A 35 -5.93 -4.28 -8.56
CA TRP A 35 -5.43 -5.42 -7.81
C TRP A 35 -3.90 -5.48 -7.81
N THR A 36 -3.26 -5.18 -8.95
CA THR A 36 -1.80 -5.09 -9.03
C THR A 36 -1.27 -4.01 -8.09
N ALA A 37 -1.88 -2.83 -8.08
CA ALA A 37 -1.54 -1.75 -7.16
C ALA A 37 -1.79 -2.14 -5.70
N ALA A 38 -2.86 -2.87 -5.40
CA ALA A 38 -3.17 -3.34 -4.05
C ALA A 38 -2.13 -4.35 -3.53
N ILE A 39 -1.66 -5.28 -4.36
CA ILE A 39 -0.57 -6.20 -3.98
C ILE A 39 0.71 -5.42 -3.69
N THR A 40 1.12 -4.52 -4.59
CA THR A 40 2.33 -3.70 -4.40
C THR A 40 2.23 -2.84 -3.15
N ALA A 41 1.07 -2.22 -2.90
CA ALA A 41 0.83 -1.44 -1.70
C ALA A 41 0.90 -2.31 -0.43
N TYR A 42 0.30 -3.51 -0.45
CA TYR A 42 0.33 -4.43 0.68
C TYR A 42 1.76 -4.82 1.05
N GLU A 43 2.58 -5.22 0.08
CA GLU A 43 3.99 -5.57 0.28
C GLU A 43 4.77 -4.41 0.88
N TRP A 44 4.59 -3.21 0.33
CA TRP A 44 5.25 -2.02 0.86
C TRP A 44 4.79 -1.65 2.27
N ILE A 45 3.49 -1.77 2.58
CA ILE A 45 2.95 -1.56 3.93
C ILE A 45 3.59 -2.53 4.95
N GLN A 46 3.84 -3.79 4.57
CA GLN A 46 4.56 -4.71 5.45
C GLN A 46 5.99 -4.23 5.74
N GLN A 47 6.69 -3.70 4.73
CA GLN A 47 8.03 -3.12 4.92
C GLN A 47 8.01 -1.89 5.84
N ILE A 48 7.04 -0.99 5.66
CA ILE A 48 6.82 0.16 6.54
C ILE A 48 6.56 -0.32 7.98
N LYS A 49 5.70 -1.32 8.16
CA LYS A 49 5.39 -1.87 9.48
C LYS A 49 6.62 -2.47 10.16
N MET A 50 7.49 -3.14 9.38
CA MET A 50 8.77 -3.68 9.88
C MET A 50 9.74 -2.56 10.30
N SER A 51 9.80 -1.45 9.56
CA SER A 51 10.68 -0.32 9.90
C SER A 51 10.29 0.38 11.20
N PHE A 52 9.02 0.32 11.61
CA PHE A 52 8.52 0.89 12.87
C PHE A 52 8.53 -0.10 14.05
N SER A 53 9.24 -1.23 13.93
CA SER A 53 9.38 -2.23 15.00
C SER A 53 8.05 -2.70 15.60
N VAL A 54 7.10 -3.08 14.73
CA VAL A 54 5.81 -3.73 15.06
C VAL A 54 5.15 -3.16 16.31
N SER A 55 4.88 -1.85 16.31
CA SER A 55 4.05 -1.29 17.37
C SER A 55 2.59 -1.75 17.19
N LYS A 56 1.92 -2.09 18.29
CA LYS A 56 0.49 -2.49 18.29
C LYS A 56 -0.45 -1.38 17.79
N ASP A 57 0.04 -0.14 17.75
CA ASP A 57 -0.73 1.05 17.38
C ASP A 57 -0.61 1.40 15.88
N PHE A 58 -0.07 0.50 15.05
CA PHE A 58 0.04 0.70 13.62
C PHE A 58 -1.31 0.46 12.92
N ARG A 59 -1.88 1.51 12.32
CA ARG A 59 -3.15 1.45 11.58
C ARG A 59 -2.98 2.08 10.20
N ILE A 60 -3.51 1.42 9.17
CA ILE A 60 -3.63 2.00 7.83
C ILE A 60 -5.00 2.66 7.72
N ASP A 61 -5.00 3.96 7.44
CA ASP A 61 -6.22 4.76 7.29
C ASP A 61 -6.67 4.80 5.83
N GLN A 62 -5.72 5.03 4.91
CA GLN A 62 -6.03 5.14 3.49
C GLN A 62 -4.83 4.75 2.62
N VAL A 63 -5.12 4.11 1.48
CA VAL A 63 -4.15 3.82 0.43
C VAL A 63 -4.66 4.36 -0.90
N ILE A 64 -3.91 5.29 -1.48
CA ILE A 64 -4.24 5.92 -2.77
C ILE A 64 -3.14 5.56 -3.77
N TYR A 65 -3.50 5.17 -4.98
CA TYR A 65 -2.54 5.02 -6.08
C TYR A 65 -2.90 5.92 -7.27
N MET A 66 -1.89 6.28 -8.06
CA MET A 66 -2.00 7.17 -9.23
C MET A 66 -2.63 8.56 -8.98
N GLY A 67 -2.75 8.97 -7.72
CA GLY A 67 -3.12 10.33 -7.31
C GLY A 67 -4.49 10.43 -6.66
N ASP A 68 -5.46 9.64 -7.12
CA ASP A 68 -6.87 9.76 -6.76
C ASP A 68 -7.61 8.42 -6.58
N ILE A 69 -6.98 7.29 -6.90
CA ILE A 69 -7.64 5.98 -6.84
C ILE A 69 -7.44 5.34 -5.46
N ASP A 70 -8.51 5.25 -4.67
CA ASP A 70 -8.51 4.63 -3.35
C ASP A 70 -8.64 3.11 -3.44
N ILE A 71 -7.61 2.40 -2.95
CA ILE A 71 -7.51 0.94 -2.96
C ILE A 71 -7.49 0.35 -1.55
N THR A 72 -7.87 1.12 -0.53
CA THR A 72 -7.77 0.73 0.89
C THR A 72 -8.46 -0.63 1.16
N GLU A 73 -9.67 -0.82 0.65
CA GLU A 73 -10.42 -2.06 0.84
C GLU A 73 -9.86 -3.23 0.02
N LEU A 74 -9.19 -2.97 -1.10
CA LEU A 74 -8.51 -4.01 -1.87
C LEU A 74 -7.26 -4.49 -1.16
N VAL A 75 -6.45 -3.57 -0.62
CA VAL A 75 -5.25 -3.90 0.16
C VAL A 75 -5.60 -4.78 1.36
N LYS A 76 -6.73 -4.52 2.04
CA LYS A 76 -7.22 -5.36 3.15
C LYS A 76 -7.58 -6.80 2.73
N LYS A 77 -7.95 -7.01 1.46
CA LYS A 77 -8.29 -8.32 0.90
C LYS A 77 -7.06 -9.11 0.43
N VAL A 78 -5.91 -8.45 0.24
CA VAL A 78 -4.66 -9.12 -0.12
C VAL A 78 -4.29 -10.07 1.02
N LYS A 79 -4.33 -11.37 0.72
CA LYS A 79 -3.84 -12.39 1.63
C LYS A 79 -2.33 -12.49 1.43
N PRO A 80 -1.53 -12.62 2.50
CA PRO A 80 -0.13 -12.96 2.35
C PRO A 80 -0.04 -14.28 1.57
N ILE A 81 0.71 -14.26 0.47
CA ILE A 81 1.15 -15.48 -0.19
C ILE A 81 2.25 -16.02 0.73
N LEU A 82 1.92 -17.06 1.51
CA LEU A 82 2.86 -17.79 2.36
C LEU A 82 3.85 -18.60 1.52
#